data_AF-A0AAP0WXR8-F1
#
_entry.id   AF-A0AAP0WXR8-F1
#
_cell.length_a   1.000
_cell.length_b   1.000
_cell.length_c   1.000
_cell.angle_alpha   90.00
_cell.angle_beta   90.00
_cell.angle_gamma   90.00
#
_symmetry.space_group_name_H-M   'P 1'
#
loop_
_entity.id
_entity.type
_entity.pdbx_description
1 polymer ?
#
loop_
_entity_poly.entity_id
_entity_poly.type
_entity_poly.pdbx_seq_one_letter_code
_entity_poly.pdbx_strand_id
1 'polypeptide(L)'
;MEELKAEKHVQYILSIEKKKDNFESVVMEHLRMNGAYWGLTTLDILEKLETVDPDEIVSWVMKCQHESGGFGGNIGHDPHILYTLSAVQILALFDRINVLDIKSDISGLQNEDGFFSGDMWGEVDTRFSYIAICCLSLLHRWDKINVEKAVNYIVICKNLDGGFGCTPGGESHIFCCVGALSIMGSLRHIDKDLLWWWLCERQVKSGGLNGRPENLPGVCYSWWVLSSLIMIDRVHWIDKEKLVQFILDCQDKENGGISDRLNDAVDVFHTYFGVTGKLQLDFHLLDYPGLKSIDPAYALPVDVV
;
A
#
# COMPACT_ATOMS: atom_id res chain seq x y z
N MET A 1 23.71 9.41 12.84
CA MET A 1 22.27 9.13 12.71
C MET A 1 22.04 7.69 13.07
N GLU A 2 20.88 7.37 13.62
CA GLU A 2 20.47 5.98 13.81
C GLU A 2 20.28 5.28 12.45
N GLU A 3 20.45 3.96 12.40
CA GLU A 3 20.33 3.17 11.18
C GLU A 3 19.14 2.22 11.27
N LEU A 4 18.59 1.83 10.11
CA LEU A 4 17.52 0.84 10.03
C LEU A 4 18.05 -0.53 10.44
N LYS A 5 17.36 -1.23 11.36
CA LYS A 5 17.71 -2.58 11.79
C LYS A 5 17.17 -3.63 10.82
N ALA A 6 17.58 -3.55 9.55
CA ALA A 6 17.09 -4.40 8.45
C ALA A 6 17.06 -5.90 8.81
N GLU A 7 18.17 -6.45 9.30
CA GLU A 7 18.26 -7.87 9.71
C GLU A 7 17.27 -8.24 10.84
N LYS A 8 16.99 -7.31 11.75
CA LYS A 8 15.98 -7.51 12.80
C LYS A 8 14.57 -7.54 12.21
N HIS A 9 14.25 -6.63 11.28
CA HIS A 9 12.95 -6.62 10.61
C HIS A 9 12.73 -7.90 9.78
N VAL A 10 13.75 -8.42 9.10
CA VAL A 10 13.71 -9.72 8.42
C VAL A 10 13.40 -10.85 9.40
N GLN A 11 14.12 -10.92 10.52
CA GLN A 11 13.87 -11.91 11.58
C GLN A 11 12.46 -11.82 12.14
N TYR A 12 11.95 -10.59 12.36
CA TYR A 12 10.60 -10.34 12.82
C TYR A 12 9.56 -10.91 11.85
N ILE A 13 9.67 -10.60 10.55
CA ILE A 13 8.74 -11.08 9.51
C ILE A 13 8.73 -12.62 9.46
N LEU A 14 9.90 -13.25 9.41
CA LEU A 14 10.03 -14.71 9.40
C LEU A 14 9.54 -15.37 10.70
N SER A 15 9.49 -14.63 11.80
CA SER A 15 8.96 -15.13 13.08
C SER A 15 7.43 -15.14 13.12
N ILE A 16 6.77 -14.23 12.41
CA ILE A 16 5.30 -14.14 12.36
C ILE A 16 4.74 -15.40 11.69
N GLU A 17 5.38 -15.84 10.61
CA GLU A 17 4.98 -17.05 9.89
C GLU A 17 4.95 -18.29 10.79
N LYS A 18 5.84 -18.37 11.79
CA LYS A 18 5.95 -19.53 12.69
C LYS A 18 4.88 -19.57 13.78
N LYS A 19 4.13 -18.49 13.99
CA LYS A 19 3.12 -18.36 15.06
C LYS A 19 1.71 -18.50 14.49
N LYS A 20 1.35 -19.67 13.96
CA LYS A 20 0.04 -19.90 13.32
C LYS A 20 -1.09 -20.27 14.28
N ASP A 21 -0.76 -20.68 15.52
CA ASP A 21 -1.72 -21.35 16.43
C ASP A 21 -1.98 -20.59 17.75
N ASN A 22 -1.49 -19.36 17.92
CA ASN A 22 -1.81 -18.55 19.11
C ASN A 22 -3.09 -17.74 18.90
N PHE A 23 -3.64 -17.21 20.01
CA PHE A 23 -4.86 -16.40 19.99
C PHE A 23 -4.76 -15.26 18.97
N GLU A 24 -3.65 -14.51 18.99
CA GLU A 24 -3.42 -13.38 18.09
C GLU A 24 -3.49 -13.79 16.62
N SER A 25 -2.93 -14.95 16.24
CA SER A 25 -2.98 -15.45 14.86
C SER A 25 -4.39 -15.80 14.40
N VAL A 26 -5.24 -16.29 15.31
CA VAL A 26 -6.64 -16.59 15.02
C VAL A 26 -7.44 -15.30 14.83
N VAL A 27 -7.27 -14.29 15.69
CA VAL A 27 -8.03 -13.02 15.55
C VAL A 27 -7.61 -12.25 14.29
N MET A 28 -6.36 -12.40 13.87
CA MET A 28 -5.79 -11.73 12.69
C MET A 28 -5.91 -12.56 11.40
N GLU A 29 -6.61 -13.70 11.43
CA GLU A 29 -6.72 -14.62 10.29
C GLU A 29 -7.24 -13.92 9.03
N HIS A 30 -8.22 -13.03 9.19
CA HIS A 30 -8.81 -12.24 8.10
C HIS A 30 -7.82 -11.28 7.42
N LEU A 31 -6.68 -10.96 8.03
CA LEU A 31 -5.65 -10.08 7.45
C LEU A 31 -4.46 -10.84 6.88
N ARG A 32 -4.44 -12.18 6.91
CA ARG A 32 -3.26 -12.98 6.53
C ARG A 32 -2.78 -12.70 5.11
N MET A 33 -3.67 -12.57 4.13
CA MET A 33 -3.32 -12.21 2.75
C MET A 33 -2.58 -10.87 2.67
N ASN A 34 -3.09 -9.84 3.34
CA ASN A 34 -2.46 -8.52 3.35
C ASN A 34 -1.13 -8.54 4.13
N GLY A 35 -1.11 -9.24 5.27
CA GLY A 35 0.10 -9.45 6.08
C GLY A 35 1.22 -10.15 5.31
N ALA A 36 0.86 -11.17 4.51
CA ALA A 36 1.80 -11.86 3.64
C ALA A 36 2.36 -10.90 2.57
N TYR A 37 1.51 -10.12 1.90
CA TYR A 37 1.96 -9.11 0.93
C TYR A 37 2.95 -8.12 1.57
N TRP A 38 2.60 -7.53 2.72
CA TRP A 38 3.47 -6.58 3.42
C TRP A 38 4.80 -7.21 3.85
N GLY A 39 4.76 -8.41 4.43
CA GLY A 39 5.95 -9.14 4.86
C GLY A 39 6.87 -9.53 3.69
N LEU A 40 6.31 -10.17 2.67
CA LEU A 40 7.06 -10.65 1.50
C LEU A 40 7.66 -9.49 0.69
N THR A 41 6.91 -8.41 0.49
CA THR A 41 7.43 -7.22 -0.20
C THR A 41 8.54 -6.57 0.61
N THR A 42 8.43 -6.54 1.95
CA THR A 42 9.53 -6.08 2.81
C THR A 42 10.77 -6.97 2.66
N LEU A 43 10.61 -8.30 2.59
CA LEU A 43 11.72 -9.22 2.36
C LEU A 43 12.39 -8.98 1.00
N ASP A 44 11.63 -8.77 -0.07
CA ASP A 44 12.19 -8.50 -1.40
C ASP A 44 13.00 -7.21 -1.44
N ILE A 45 12.45 -6.14 -0.86
CA ILE A 45 13.10 -4.83 -0.83
C ILE A 45 14.39 -4.87 0.00
N LEU A 46 14.46 -5.74 1.02
CA LEU A 46 15.66 -5.97 1.82
C LEU A 46 16.58 -7.06 1.23
N GLU A 47 16.33 -7.52 0.00
CA GLU A 47 17.09 -8.57 -0.68
C GLU A 47 17.16 -9.88 0.12
N LYS A 48 16.03 -10.31 0.67
CA LYS A 48 15.83 -11.54 1.45
C LYS A 48 14.63 -12.37 1.00
N LEU A 49 14.07 -12.13 -0.18
CA LEU A 49 12.92 -12.90 -0.67
C LEU A 49 13.25 -14.40 -0.84
N GLU A 50 14.52 -14.74 -1.10
CA GLU A 50 15.01 -16.11 -1.22
C GLU A 50 14.96 -16.92 0.10
N THR A 51 14.63 -16.26 1.22
CA THR A 51 14.47 -16.93 2.52
C THR A 51 13.14 -17.67 2.68
N VAL A 52 12.19 -17.46 1.77
CA VAL A 52 10.91 -18.17 1.74
C VAL A 52 10.81 -19.06 0.50
N ASP A 53 9.94 -20.07 0.54
CA ASP A 53 9.67 -20.94 -0.61
C ASP A 53 8.53 -20.36 -1.47
N PRO A 54 8.81 -19.89 -2.70
CA PRO A 54 7.78 -19.33 -3.59
C PRO A 54 6.65 -20.31 -3.87
N ASP A 55 6.93 -21.59 -4.02
CA ASP A 55 5.92 -22.58 -4.39
C ASP A 55 4.97 -22.87 -3.21
N GLU A 56 5.47 -22.83 -1.97
CA GLU A 56 4.62 -22.91 -0.77
C GLU A 56 3.68 -21.70 -0.67
N ILE A 57 4.22 -20.48 -0.85
CA ILE A 57 3.46 -19.24 -0.78
C ILE A 57 2.40 -19.19 -1.88
N VAL A 58 2.77 -19.45 -3.14
CA VAL A 58 1.86 -19.45 -4.29
C VAL A 58 0.76 -20.49 -4.09
N SER A 59 1.11 -21.69 -3.62
CA SER A 59 0.13 -22.75 -3.29
C SER A 59 -0.88 -22.29 -2.23
N TRP A 60 -0.43 -21.59 -1.18
CA TRP A 60 -1.34 -21.04 -0.18
C TRP A 60 -2.21 -19.89 -0.72
N VAL A 61 -1.64 -18.95 -1.48
CA VAL A 61 -2.39 -17.86 -2.10
C VAL A 61 -3.52 -18.42 -2.95
N MET A 62 -3.22 -19.41 -3.81
CA MET A 62 -4.23 -20.02 -4.69
C MET A 62 -5.33 -20.78 -3.93
N LYS A 63 -5.05 -21.32 -2.74
CA LYS A 63 -6.09 -21.90 -1.87
C LYS A 63 -7.03 -20.87 -1.25
N CYS A 64 -6.64 -19.59 -1.24
CA CYS A 64 -7.48 -18.49 -0.77
C CYS A 64 -8.37 -17.92 -1.89
N GLN A 65 -8.26 -18.43 -3.13
CA GLN A 65 -9.10 -18.01 -4.24
C GLN A 65 -10.53 -18.57 -4.08
N HIS A 66 -11.51 -17.69 -4.25
CA HIS A 66 -12.93 -18.01 -4.20
C HIS A 66 -13.45 -18.40 -5.60
N GLU A 67 -14.60 -19.07 -5.67
CA GLU A 67 -15.26 -19.46 -6.93
C GLU A 67 -15.64 -18.27 -7.83
N SER A 68 -15.80 -17.08 -7.24
CA SER A 68 -16.01 -15.82 -7.97
C SER A 68 -14.75 -15.30 -8.68
N GLY A 69 -13.59 -15.92 -8.44
CA GLY A 69 -12.30 -15.51 -8.99
C GLY A 69 -11.51 -14.51 -8.13
N GLY A 70 -12.16 -13.84 -7.17
CA GLY A 70 -11.51 -13.00 -6.16
C GLY A 70 -10.84 -13.82 -5.04
N PHE A 71 -10.09 -13.16 -4.16
CA PHE A 71 -9.41 -13.81 -3.04
C PHE A 71 -9.98 -13.36 -1.70
N GLY A 72 -10.00 -14.27 -0.73
CA GLY A 72 -10.30 -13.99 0.67
C GLY A 72 -9.04 -13.71 1.50
N GLY A 73 -9.24 -13.23 2.72
CA GLY A 73 -8.15 -12.91 3.65
C GLY A 73 -7.35 -14.13 4.13
N ASN A 74 -7.98 -15.31 4.11
CA ASN A 74 -7.36 -16.63 4.27
C ASN A 74 -8.25 -17.71 3.61
N ILE A 75 -7.83 -18.96 3.67
CA ILE A 75 -8.58 -20.13 3.18
C ILE A 75 -9.99 -20.16 3.81
N GLY A 76 -11.01 -20.23 2.95
CA GLY A 76 -12.41 -20.32 3.37
C GLY A 76 -13.06 -18.98 3.78
N HIS A 77 -12.37 -17.86 3.61
CA HIS A 77 -12.94 -16.52 3.85
C HIS A 77 -13.62 -15.98 2.60
N ASP A 78 -14.60 -15.09 2.80
CA ASP A 78 -15.28 -14.39 1.71
C ASP A 78 -14.29 -13.54 0.88
N PRO A 79 -14.47 -13.47 -0.45
CA PRO A 79 -13.60 -12.70 -1.31
C PRO A 79 -13.85 -11.20 -1.14
N HIS A 80 -12.78 -10.42 -1.22
CA HIS A 80 -12.85 -8.96 -1.25
C HIS A 80 -11.68 -8.41 -2.06
N ILE A 81 -11.84 -7.26 -2.72
CA ILE A 81 -10.77 -6.73 -3.60
C ILE A 81 -9.49 -6.37 -2.84
N LEU A 82 -9.60 -6.04 -1.55
CA LEU A 82 -8.46 -5.80 -0.66
C LEU A 82 -7.49 -7.00 -0.69
N TYR A 83 -8.01 -8.20 -0.49
CA TYR A 83 -7.20 -9.42 -0.50
C TYR A 83 -6.85 -9.85 -1.92
N THR A 84 -7.73 -9.57 -2.89
CA THR A 84 -7.48 -9.86 -4.31
C THR A 84 -6.27 -9.09 -4.82
N LEU A 85 -6.14 -7.80 -4.51
CA LEU A 85 -4.95 -7.05 -4.87
C LEU A 85 -3.72 -7.61 -4.17
N SER A 86 -3.75 -7.84 -2.85
CA SER A 86 -2.61 -8.43 -2.13
C SER A 86 -2.17 -9.77 -2.73
N ALA A 87 -3.12 -10.64 -3.11
CA ALA A 87 -2.82 -11.89 -3.79
C ALA A 87 -2.13 -11.66 -5.16
N VAL A 88 -2.67 -10.75 -5.97
CA VAL A 88 -2.06 -10.39 -7.28
C VAL A 88 -0.68 -9.79 -7.10
N GLN A 89 -0.47 -8.94 -6.09
CA GLN A 89 0.83 -8.35 -5.76
C GLN A 89 1.85 -9.41 -5.32
N ILE A 90 1.43 -10.39 -4.50
CA ILE A 90 2.30 -11.52 -4.12
C ILE A 90 2.67 -12.35 -5.36
N LEU A 91 1.72 -12.64 -6.24
CA LEU A 91 1.98 -13.39 -7.46
C LEU A 91 2.87 -12.61 -8.44
N ALA A 92 2.72 -11.28 -8.52
CA ALA A 92 3.61 -10.40 -9.28
C ALA A 92 5.04 -10.47 -8.74
N LEU A 93 5.20 -10.38 -7.41
CA LEU A 93 6.49 -10.42 -6.73
C LEU A 93 7.28 -11.71 -7.04
N PHE A 94 6.60 -12.83 -7.25
CA PHE A 94 7.21 -14.12 -7.59
C PHE A 94 7.24 -14.45 -9.10
N ASP A 95 6.83 -13.52 -9.97
CA ASP A 95 6.66 -13.76 -11.41
C ASP A 95 5.77 -14.99 -11.70
N ARG A 96 4.61 -15.04 -11.02
CA ARG A 96 3.62 -16.13 -11.08
C ARG A 96 2.21 -15.65 -11.40
N ILE A 97 2.03 -14.44 -11.96
CA ILE A 97 0.69 -13.94 -12.34
C ILE A 97 -0.04 -14.91 -13.30
N ASN A 98 0.71 -15.63 -14.13
CA ASN A 98 0.18 -16.60 -15.10
C ASN A 98 -0.59 -17.78 -14.49
N VAL A 99 -0.48 -18.04 -13.18
CA VAL A 99 -1.25 -19.10 -12.51
C VAL A 99 -2.70 -18.69 -12.24
N LEU A 100 -3.02 -17.40 -12.35
CA LEU A 100 -4.37 -16.89 -12.14
C LEU A 100 -5.29 -17.30 -13.30
N ASP A 101 -6.46 -17.85 -12.96
CA ASP A 101 -7.57 -17.88 -13.89
C ASP A 101 -8.08 -16.43 -14.05
N ILE A 102 -7.99 -15.90 -15.26
CA ILE A 102 -8.27 -14.50 -15.65
C ILE A 102 -9.76 -14.11 -15.46
N LYS A 103 -10.57 -15.02 -14.91
CA LYS A 103 -11.99 -14.83 -14.53
C LYS A 103 -12.21 -13.93 -13.31
N SER A 104 -11.15 -13.47 -12.63
CA SER A 104 -11.24 -12.45 -11.58
C SER A 104 -12.12 -11.28 -12.01
N ASP A 105 -13.34 -11.20 -11.47
CA ASP A 105 -14.36 -10.24 -11.90
C ASP A 105 -14.26 -8.89 -11.18
N ILE A 106 -13.04 -8.35 -11.09
CA ILE A 106 -12.81 -6.99 -10.58
C ILE A 106 -13.53 -5.96 -11.45
N SER A 107 -13.68 -6.26 -12.75
CA SER A 107 -14.44 -5.43 -13.69
C SER A 107 -15.92 -5.33 -13.34
N GLY A 108 -16.53 -6.40 -12.85
CA GLY A 108 -17.93 -6.44 -12.42
C GLY A 108 -18.21 -5.57 -11.20
N LEU A 109 -17.18 -5.11 -10.49
CA LEU A 109 -17.29 -4.19 -9.37
C LEU A 109 -17.30 -2.73 -9.80
N GLN A 110 -17.11 -2.41 -11.08
CA GLN A 110 -17.28 -1.04 -11.57
C GLN A 110 -18.76 -0.69 -11.69
N ASN A 111 -19.18 0.33 -10.94
CA ASN A 111 -20.55 0.83 -10.95
C ASN A 111 -20.81 1.78 -12.13
N GLU A 112 -22.08 2.08 -12.39
CA GLU A 112 -22.49 2.94 -13.50
C GLU A 112 -21.85 4.34 -13.46
N ASP A 113 -21.66 4.89 -12.27
CA ASP A 113 -21.00 6.19 -12.02
C ASP A 113 -19.47 6.14 -12.07
N GLY A 114 -18.89 4.96 -12.28
CA GLY A 114 -17.45 4.76 -12.49
C GLY A 114 -16.66 4.32 -11.26
N PHE A 115 -17.22 4.43 -10.06
CA PHE A 115 -16.57 3.97 -8.83
C PHE A 115 -16.55 2.45 -8.74
N PHE A 116 -15.60 1.90 -7.99
CA PHE A 116 -15.54 0.48 -7.69
C PHE A 116 -16.04 0.17 -6.30
N SER A 117 -16.83 -0.89 -6.16
CA SER A 117 -17.20 -1.46 -4.87
C SER A 117 -16.15 -2.43 -4.35
N GLY A 118 -16.10 -2.62 -3.03
CA GLY A 118 -15.18 -3.57 -2.39
C GLY A 118 -15.52 -5.05 -2.66
N ASP A 119 -16.82 -5.31 -2.79
CA ASP A 119 -17.42 -6.61 -3.05
C ASP A 119 -18.85 -6.44 -3.62
N MET A 120 -19.61 -7.54 -3.67
CA MET A 120 -20.99 -7.58 -4.16
C MET A 120 -22.01 -6.84 -3.29
N TRP A 121 -21.65 -6.42 -2.08
CA TRP A 121 -22.54 -5.70 -1.16
C TRP A 121 -22.50 -4.18 -1.34
N GLY A 122 -21.58 -3.68 -2.17
CA GLY A 122 -21.66 -2.32 -2.70
C GLY A 122 -21.10 -1.23 -1.81
N GLU A 123 -20.15 -1.54 -0.90
CA GLU A 123 -19.45 -0.49 -0.12
C GLU A 123 -18.78 0.51 -1.08
N VAL A 124 -18.86 1.80 -0.74
CA VAL A 124 -18.35 2.90 -1.56
C VAL A 124 -17.19 3.58 -0.85
N ASP A 125 -16.00 3.48 -1.44
CA ASP A 125 -14.80 4.18 -0.98
C ASP A 125 -13.78 4.30 -2.13
N THR A 126 -13.12 5.45 -2.27
CA THR A 126 -12.05 5.63 -3.27
C THR A 126 -10.87 4.67 -3.11
N ARG A 127 -10.69 4.08 -1.92
CA ARG A 127 -9.78 2.93 -1.69
C ARG A 127 -10.04 1.80 -2.68
N PHE A 128 -11.30 1.47 -2.92
CA PHE A 128 -11.67 0.38 -3.82
C PHE A 128 -11.42 0.72 -5.27
N SER A 129 -11.58 1.99 -5.64
CA SER A 129 -11.22 2.47 -6.97
C SER A 129 -9.70 2.35 -7.19
N TYR A 130 -8.87 2.77 -6.23
CA TYR A 130 -7.43 2.55 -6.31
C TYR A 130 -7.06 1.06 -6.42
N ILE A 131 -7.64 0.23 -5.55
CA ILE A 131 -7.34 -1.21 -5.50
C ILE A 131 -7.68 -1.90 -6.81
N ALA A 132 -8.88 -1.64 -7.35
CA ALA A 132 -9.32 -2.20 -8.61
C ALA A 132 -8.44 -1.75 -9.79
N ILE A 133 -8.11 -0.46 -9.85
CA ILE A 133 -7.24 0.11 -10.89
C ILE A 133 -5.83 -0.47 -10.81
N CYS A 134 -5.24 -0.57 -9.63
CA CYS A 134 -3.92 -1.16 -9.42
C CYS A 134 -3.91 -2.64 -9.84
N CYS A 135 -4.91 -3.41 -9.42
CA CYS A 135 -5.02 -4.81 -9.75
C CYS A 135 -5.21 -5.05 -11.26
N LEU A 136 -6.12 -4.31 -11.90
CA LEU A 136 -6.34 -4.40 -13.35
C LEU A 136 -5.12 -3.98 -14.17
N SER A 137 -4.33 -3.02 -13.66
CA SER A 137 -3.08 -2.61 -14.30
C SER A 137 -2.04 -3.73 -14.28
N LEU A 138 -1.81 -4.35 -13.11
CA LEU A 138 -0.89 -5.48 -12.93
C LEU A 138 -1.31 -6.70 -13.77
N LEU A 139 -2.62 -6.89 -13.96
CA LEU A 139 -3.15 -7.96 -14.81
C LEU A 139 -3.19 -7.62 -16.31
N HIS A 140 -2.88 -6.37 -16.68
CA HIS A 140 -3.00 -5.83 -18.04
C HIS A 140 -4.42 -5.95 -18.63
N ARG A 141 -5.45 -5.60 -17.86
CA ARG A 141 -6.89 -5.77 -18.19
C ARG A 141 -7.68 -4.47 -18.27
N TRP A 142 -7.05 -3.41 -18.76
CA TRP A 142 -7.69 -2.12 -19.00
C TRP A 142 -8.92 -2.20 -19.90
N ASP A 143 -8.97 -3.17 -20.81
CA ASP A 143 -10.07 -3.42 -21.74
C ASP A 143 -11.38 -3.86 -21.06
N LYS A 144 -11.33 -4.19 -19.77
CA LYS A 144 -12.48 -4.69 -19.01
C LYS A 144 -13.28 -3.61 -18.29
N ILE A 145 -12.79 -2.38 -18.25
CA ILE A 145 -13.41 -1.29 -17.49
C ILE A 145 -13.55 -0.02 -18.32
N ASN A 146 -14.42 0.87 -17.87
CA ASN A 146 -14.49 2.23 -18.37
C ASN A 146 -13.54 3.14 -17.57
N VAL A 147 -12.32 3.32 -18.09
CA VAL A 147 -11.28 4.14 -17.45
C VAL A 147 -11.72 5.60 -17.32
N GLU A 148 -12.40 6.17 -18.32
CA GLU A 148 -12.86 7.56 -18.29
C GLU A 148 -13.86 7.80 -17.15
N LYS A 149 -14.81 6.88 -16.94
CA LYS A 149 -15.74 6.96 -15.81
C LYS A 149 -15.02 6.84 -14.46
N ALA A 150 -14.03 5.95 -14.35
CA ALA A 150 -13.25 5.82 -13.12
C ALA A 150 -12.48 7.13 -12.79
N VAL A 151 -11.87 7.75 -13.80
CA VAL A 151 -11.21 9.07 -13.66
C VAL A 151 -12.24 10.13 -13.23
N ASN A 152 -13.38 10.21 -13.91
CA ASN A 152 -14.41 11.20 -13.61
C ASN A 152 -14.94 11.07 -12.17
N TYR A 153 -15.14 9.84 -11.68
CA TYR A 153 -15.56 9.62 -10.29
C TYR A 153 -14.52 10.12 -9.28
N ILE A 154 -13.23 9.87 -9.51
CA ILE A 154 -12.18 10.38 -8.62
C ILE A 154 -12.14 11.92 -8.65
N VAL A 155 -12.31 12.52 -9.82
CA VAL A 155 -12.30 13.99 -9.99
C VAL A 155 -13.41 14.66 -9.19
N ILE A 156 -14.61 14.08 -9.12
CA ILE A 156 -15.71 14.64 -8.32
C ILE A 156 -15.47 14.50 -6.80
N CYS A 157 -14.55 13.65 -6.37
CA CYS A 157 -14.15 13.54 -4.96
C CYS A 157 -13.18 14.66 -4.53
N LYS A 158 -12.72 15.51 -5.46
CA LYS A 158 -11.79 16.60 -5.16
C LYS A 158 -12.43 17.70 -4.30
N ASN A 159 -11.70 18.13 -3.28
CA ASN A 159 -12.10 19.16 -2.33
C ASN A 159 -11.43 20.52 -2.62
N LEU A 160 -11.94 21.57 -1.96
CA LEU A 160 -11.43 22.95 -2.08
C LEU A 160 -9.99 23.12 -1.59
N ASP A 161 -9.52 22.20 -0.75
CA ASP A 161 -8.16 22.19 -0.19
C ASP A 161 -7.16 21.47 -1.11
N GLY A 162 -7.59 21.07 -2.31
CA GLY A 162 -6.81 20.32 -3.29
C GLY A 162 -6.79 18.81 -3.06
N GLY A 163 -7.27 18.36 -1.90
CA GLY A 163 -7.35 16.96 -1.54
C GLY A 163 -8.54 16.22 -2.16
N PHE A 164 -8.74 14.97 -1.76
CA PHE A 164 -9.83 14.11 -2.24
C PHE A 164 -10.49 13.37 -1.10
N GLY A 165 -11.82 13.30 -1.08
CA GLY A 165 -12.56 12.48 -0.12
C GLY A 165 -12.57 10.98 -0.44
N CYS A 166 -12.97 10.16 0.53
CA CYS A 166 -13.33 8.75 0.29
C CYS A 166 -14.60 8.60 -0.56
N THR A 167 -15.43 9.63 -0.57
CA THR A 167 -16.61 9.82 -1.42
C THR A 167 -16.74 11.31 -1.75
N PRO A 168 -17.57 11.72 -2.73
CA PRO A 168 -17.85 13.13 -3.00
C PRO A 168 -18.30 13.87 -1.72
N GLY A 169 -17.62 14.98 -1.41
CA GLY A 169 -17.87 15.78 -0.20
C GLY A 169 -17.29 15.23 1.11
N GLY A 170 -16.62 14.06 1.08
CA GLY A 170 -15.90 13.52 2.24
C GLY A 170 -14.63 14.30 2.56
N GLU A 171 -14.19 14.26 3.82
CA GLU A 171 -12.93 14.89 4.24
C GLU A 171 -11.72 14.33 3.47
N SER A 172 -10.78 15.20 3.13
CA SER A 172 -9.59 14.88 2.34
C SER A 172 -8.74 13.75 2.94
N HIS A 173 -8.55 12.69 2.15
CA HIS A 173 -7.69 11.54 2.36
C HIS A 173 -7.10 11.06 1.02
N ILE A 174 -5.81 11.27 0.80
CA ILE A 174 -5.29 11.58 -0.55
C ILE A 174 -4.84 10.37 -1.37
N PHE A 175 -4.10 9.44 -0.75
CA PHE A 175 -3.25 8.51 -1.49
C PHE A 175 -3.99 7.72 -2.56
N CYS A 176 -5.16 7.15 -2.25
CA CYS A 176 -5.89 6.29 -3.18
C CYS A 176 -6.29 7.04 -4.47
N CYS A 177 -6.76 8.28 -4.34
CA CYS A 177 -7.15 9.08 -5.49
C CYS A 177 -5.93 9.46 -6.35
N VAL A 178 -4.83 9.89 -5.72
CA VAL A 178 -3.60 10.26 -6.45
C VAL A 178 -2.95 9.05 -7.09
N GLY A 179 -2.86 7.94 -6.37
CA GLY A 179 -2.34 6.66 -6.87
C GLY A 179 -3.12 6.15 -8.08
N ALA A 180 -4.46 6.12 -7.98
CA ALA A 180 -5.30 5.69 -9.09
C ALA A 180 -5.16 6.61 -10.32
N LEU A 181 -5.13 7.94 -10.13
CA LEU A 181 -4.89 8.88 -11.22
C LEU A 181 -3.48 8.74 -11.81
N SER A 182 -2.48 8.41 -11.00
CA SER A 182 -1.11 8.12 -11.46
C SER A 182 -1.08 6.90 -12.36
N ILE A 183 -1.63 5.78 -11.90
CA ILE A 183 -1.69 4.52 -12.64
C ILE A 183 -2.46 4.69 -13.96
N MET A 184 -3.55 5.45 -13.96
CA MET A 184 -4.34 5.76 -15.18
C MET A 184 -3.73 6.87 -16.06
N GLY A 185 -2.52 7.38 -15.77
CA GLY A 185 -1.88 8.44 -16.54
C GLY A 185 -2.65 9.77 -16.57
N SER A 186 -3.45 10.04 -15.53
CA SER A 186 -4.45 11.11 -15.45
C SER A 186 -4.14 12.16 -14.36
N LEU A 187 -2.87 12.30 -13.96
CA LEU A 187 -2.42 13.31 -12.98
C LEU A 187 -2.73 14.77 -13.38
N ARG A 188 -3.02 15.04 -14.65
CA ARG A 188 -3.45 16.37 -15.15
C ARG A 188 -4.69 16.93 -14.45
N HIS A 189 -5.50 16.08 -13.82
CA HIS A 189 -6.70 16.51 -13.07
C HIS A 189 -6.39 17.00 -11.65
N ILE A 190 -5.16 16.79 -11.18
CA ILE A 190 -4.70 17.22 -9.86
C ILE A 190 -4.18 18.65 -9.97
N ASP A 191 -4.67 19.51 -9.08
CA ASP A 191 -4.00 20.80 -8.85
C ASP A 191 -2.79 20.53 -7.97
N LYS A 192 -1.63 20.36 -8.59
CA LYS A 192 -0.39 20.02 -7.89
C LYS A 192 0.01 21.08 -6.88
N ASP A 193 -0.22 22.35 -7.20
CA ASP A 193 0.20 23.49 -6.38
C ASP A 193 -0.64 23.64 -5.11
N LEU A 194 -1.93 23.36 -5.21
CA LEU A 194 -2.80 23.32 -4.04
C LEU A 194 -2.60 22.04 -3.22
N LEU A 195 -2.48 20.88 -3.88
CA LEU A 195 -2.36 19.60 -3.19
C LEU A 195 -1.04 19.47 -2.42
N TRP A 196 0.08 19.96 -2.95
CA TRP A 196 1.35 19.87 -2.20
C TRP A 196 1.30 20.67 -0.91
N TRP A 197 0.66 21.85 -0.91
CA TRP A 197 0.51 22.67 0.28
C TRP A 197 -0.26 21.91 1.37
N TRP A 198 -1.34 21.23 0.98
CA TRP A 198 -2.08 20.37 1.90
C TRP A 198 -1.24 19.22 2.46
N LEU A 199 -0.44 18.57 1.61
CA LEU A 199 0.38 17.40 1.97
C LEU A 199 1.59 17.77 2.84
N CYS A 200 2.28 18.89 2.59
CA CYS A 200 3.45 19.28 3.39
C CYS A 200 3.05 19.71 4.81
N GLU A 201 1.86 20.32 4.97
CA GLU A 201 1.26 20.67 6.26
C GLU A 201 0.80 19.43 7.08
N ARG A 202 1.07 18.21 6.60
CA ARG A 202 0.94 16.99 7.41
C ARG A 202 2.16 16.72 8.26
N GLN A 203 3.33 17.29 7.93
CA GLN A 203 4.53 17.06 8.71
C GLN A 203 4.49 17.88 9.99
N VAL A 204 4.39 17.21 11.13
CA VAL A 204 4.31 17.88 12.43
C VAL A 204 5.71 18.07 13.04
N LYS A 205 5.78 18.81 14.15
CA LYS A 205 7.05 19.15 14.81
C LYS A 205 7.92 17.95 15.18
N SER A 206 7.33 16.78 15.46
CA SER A 206 8.06 15.55 15.75
C SER A 206 8.69 14.90 14.52
N GLY A 207 8.45 15.41 13.31
CA GLY A 207 8.99 14.89 12.05
C GLY A 207 8.07 13.93 11.31
N GLY A 208 7.18 13.25 12.03
CA GLY A 208 6.19 12.34 11.44
C GLY A 208 5.10 13.08 10.66
N LEU A 209 4.40 12.33 9.82
CA LEU A 209 3.29 12.82 9.00
C LEU A 209 1.96 12.32 9.59
N ASN A 210 0.92 13.15 9.56
CA ASN A 210 -0.45 12.74 9.89
C ASN A 210 -1.32 12.56 8.64
N GLY A 211 -2.44 11.85 8.78
CA GLY A 211 -3.37 11.63 7.66
C GLY A 211 -4.34 12.78 7.43
N ARG A 212 -4.60 13.57 8.47
CA ARG A 212 -5.57 14.68 8.49
C ARG A 212 -5.07 15.78 9.43
N PRO A 213 -5.46 17.04 9.20
CA PRO A 213 -5.19 18.13 10.14
C PRO A 213 -5.58 17.77 11.59
N GLU A 214 -4.80 18.25 12.55
CA GLU A 214 -4.99 18.03 14.01
C GLU A 214 -4.90 16.58 14.51
N ASN A 215 -4.67 15.59 13.63
CA ASN A 215 -4.42 14.21 14.06
C ASN A 215 -2.95 13.98 14.44
N LEU A 216 -2.72 12.95 15.25
CA LEU A 216 -1.38 12.48 15.59
C LEU A 216 -0.65 11.94 14.35
N PRO A 217 0.68 12.09 14.27
CA PRO A 217 1.48 11.49 13.21
C PRO A 217 1.56 9.98 13.37
N GLY A 218 1.76 9.28 12.26
CA GLY A 218 1.89 7.82 12.23
C GLY A 218 2.85 7.37 11.14
N VAL A 219 3.57 6.27 11.38
CA VAL A 219 4.60 5.74 10.46
C VAL A 219 4.02 5.44 9.09
N CYS A 220 2.79 4.93 9.00
CA CYS A 220 2.17 4.59 7.72
C CYS A 220 2.00 5.81 6.80
N TYR A 221 1.84 7.02 7.34
CA TYR A 221 1.77 8.24 6.54
C TYR A 221 3.12 8.65 5.92
N SER A 222 4.23 8.10 6.44
CA SER A 222 5.54 8.16 5.77
C SER A 222 5.55 7.47 4.41
N TRP A 223 4.54 6.65 4.13
CA TRP A 223 4.24 6.16 2.80
C TRP A 223 3.10 6.96 2.15
N TRP A 224 1.90 7.00 2.77
CA TRP A 224 0.70 7.54 2.13
C TRP A 224 0.83 9.00 1.69
N VAL A 225 1.42 9.86 2.53
CA VAL A 225 1.64 11.27 2.22
C VAL A 225 2.87 11.44 1.34
N LEU A 226 3.97 10.77 1.67
CA LEU A 226 5.23 10.88 0.94
C LEU A 226 5.11 10.42 -0.51
N SER A 227 4.53 9.23 -0.75
CA SER A 227 4.31 8.70 -2.09
C SER A 227 3.38 9.59 -2.91
N SER A 228 2.39 10.22 -2.28
CA SER A 228 1.54 11.22 -2.95
C SER A 228 2.34 12.44 -3.42
N LEU A 229 3.27 12.93 -2.58
CA LEU A 229 4.18 14.02 -2.95
C LEU A 229 5.16 13.62 -4.05
N ILE A 230 5.66 12.38 -4.05
CA ILE A 230 6.54 11.85 -5.10
C ILE A 230 5.78 11.81 -6.44
N MET A 231 4.56 11.25 -6.47
CA MET A 231 3.76 11.16 -7.70
C MET A 231 3.47 12.53 -8.34
N ILE A 232 3.38 13.59 -7.55
CA ILE A 232 3.18 14.97 -8.06
C ILE A 232 4.48 15.77 -8.22
N ASP A 233 5.65 15.17 -7.97
CA ASP A 233 6.98 15.80 -8.05
C ASP A 233 7.14 17.00 -7.10
N ARG A 234 6.83 16.77 -5.81
CA ARG A 234 6.85 17.78 -4.72
C ARG A 234 7.45 17.27 -3.41
N VAL A 235 8.17 16.14 -3.42
CA VAL A 235 8.74 15.52 -2.21
C VAL A 235 9.75 16.40 -1.47
N HIS A 236 10.42 17.34 -2.16
CA HIS A 236 11.41 18.26 -1.61
C HIS A 236 10.88 19.24 -0.54
N TRP A 237 9.56 19.29 -0.33
CA TRP A 237 8.94 20.11 0.73
C TRP A 237 8.91 19.43 2.10
N ILE A 238 9.30 18.16 2.19
CA ILE A 238 9.38 17.42 3.45
C ILE A 238 10.78 17.56 4.06
N ASP A 239 10.83 17.81 5.36
CA ASP A 239 12.05 17.71 6.17
C ASP A 239 12.44 16.23 6.28
N LYS A 240 13.38 15.81 5.42
CA LYS A 240 13.85 14.43 5.27
C LYS A 240 14.40 13.91 6.58
N GLU A 241 15.30 14.66 7.20
CA GLU A 241 16.05 14.24 8.39
C GLU A 241 15.10 13.95 9.55
N LYS A 242 14.09 14.82 9.76
CA LYS A 242 13.10 14.59 10.81
C LYS A 242 12.18 13.41 10.51
N LEU A 243 11.77 13.22 9.27
CA LEU A 243 10.91 12.08 8.92
C LEU A 243 11.67 10.75 9.06
N VAL A 244 12.93 10.70 8.61
CA VAL A 244 13.81 9.53 8.82
C VAL A 244 13.97 9.25 10.30
N GLN A 245 14.24 10.27 11.12
CA GLN A 245 14.37 10.07 12.57
C GLN A 245 13.07 9.55 13.19
N PHE A 246 11.90 10.09 12.81
CA PHE A 246 10.61 9.62 13.30
C PHE A 246 10.36 8.13 13.00
N ILE A 247 10.65 7.68 11.77
CA ILE A 247 10.52 6.27 11.39
C ILE A 247 11.46 5.39 12.23
N LEU A 248 12.72 5.81 12.37
CA LEU A 248 13.74 5.04 13.08
C LEU A 248 13.50 4.99 14.59
N ASP A 249 12.85 6.00 15.17
CA ASP A 249 12.43 5.99 16.57
C ASP A 249 11.32 4.96 16.84
N CYS A 250 10.50 4.63 15.83
CA CYS A 250 9.40 3.67 15.95
C CYS A 250 9.81 2.20 15.72
N GLN A 251 11.09 1.94 15.45
CA GLN A 251 11.58 0.59 15.18
C GLN A 251 11.91 -0.15 16.49
N ASP A 252 11.52 -1.44 16.61
CA ASP A 252 12.00 -2.28 17.70
C ASP A 252 13.43 -2.75 17.37
N LYS A 253 14.38 -2.27 18.17
CA LYS A 253 15.82 -2.49 17.98
C LYS A 253 16.28 -3.87 18.46
N GLU A 254 15.50 -4.52 19.31
CA GLU A 254 15.83 -5.80 19.93
C GLU A 254 15.24 -6.96 19.12
N ASN A 255 13.94 -6.87 18.82
CA ASN A 255 13.16 -7.96 18.20
C ASN A 255 12.79 -7.71 16.74
N GLY A 256 12.97 -6.49 16.24
CA GLY A 256 12.55 -6.10 14.90
C GLY A 256 11.06 -5.77 14.79
N GLY A 257 10.66 -5.38 13.59
CA GLY A 257 9.40 -4.68 13.33
C GLY A 257 9.44 -3.17 13.59
N ILE A 258 8.42 -2.46 13.09
CA ILE A 258 8.19 -1.02 13.28
C ILE A 258 6.73 -0.83 13.69
N SER A 259 6.48 0.07 14.64
CA SER A 259 5.14 0.41 15.14
C SER A 259 4.61 1.71 14.49
N ASP A 260 3.32 2.03 14.69
CA ASP A 260 2.74 3.29 14.22
C ASP A 260 3.44 4.52 14.83
N ARG A 261 3.74 4.44 16.12
CA ARG A 261 4.34 5.50 16.94
C ARG A 261 5.31 4.89 17.96
N LEU A 262 6.21 5.72 18.49
CA LEU A 262 7.13 5.31 19.55
C LEU A 262 6.36 4.69 20.73
N ASN A 263 6.79 3.50 21.15
CA ASN A 263 6.21 2.67 22.21
C ASN A 263 4.88 1.96 21.88
N ASP A 264 4.31 2.12 20.69
CA ASP A 264 3.20 1.28 20.24
C ASP A 264 3.71 -0.15 19.92
N ALA A 265 2.80 -1.12 19.84
CA ALA A 265 3.15 -2.48 19.44
C ALA A 265 3.58 -2.51 17.96
N VAL A 266 4.59 -3.30 17.64
CA VAL A 266 5.04 -3.52 16.25
C VAL A 266 4.07 -4.42 15.49
N ASP A 267 3.86 -4.12 14.22
CA ASP A 267 3.08 -4.95 13.30
C ASP A 267 3.71 -4.95 11.90
N VAL A 268 3.36 -5.95 11.08
CA VAL A 268 3.92 -6.10 9.74
C VAL A 268 3.49 -4.99 8.77
N PHE A 269 2.34 -4.34 9.01
CA PHE A 269 1.84 -3.23 8.19
C PHE A 269 2.72 -1.98 8.35
N HIS A 270 2.95 -1.54 9.59
CA HIS A 270 3.84 -0.42 9.89
C HIS A 270 5.30 -0.76 9.63
N THR A 271 5.71 -2.02 9.79
CA THR A 271 7.03 -2.49 9.35
C THR A 271 7.22 -2.26 7.85
N TYR A 272 6.27 -2.70 7.03
CA TYR A 272 6.33 -2.50 5.59
C TYR A 272 6.38 -1.00 5.23
N PHE A 273 5.40 -0.21 5.68
CA PHE A 273 5.35 1.22 5.32
C PHE A 273 6.46 2.07 5.94
N GLY A 274 7.01 1.67 7.08
CA GLY A 274 8.19 2.31 7.66
C GLY A 274 9.45 2.02 6.86
N VAL A 275 9.68 0.76 6.49
CA VAL A 275 10.83 0.38 5.63
C VAL A 275 10.72 1.07 4.27
N THR A 276 9.58 0.97 3.59
CA THR A 276 9.42 1.56 2.25
C THR A 276 9.44 3.08 2.26
N GLY A 277 8.83 3.72 3.27
CA GLY A 277 8.89 5.18 3.42
C GLY A 277 10.32 5.69 3.63
N LYS A 278 11.12 5.00 4.46
CA LYS A 278 12.54 5.33 4.65
C LYS A 278 13.33 5.16 3.34
N LEU A 279 13.11 4.06 2.62
CA LEU A 279 13.84 3.80 1.37
C LEU A 279 13.47 4.76 0.24
N GLN A 280 12.21 5.19 0.16
CA GLN A 280 11.81 6.25 -0.78
C GLN A 280 12.56 7.56 -0.53
N LEU A 281 12.73 7.95 0.73
CA LEU A 281 13.51 9.14 1.11
C LEU A 281 14.98 9.02 0.73
N ASP A 282 15.56 7.83 0.89
CA ASP A 282 16.97 7.60 0.55
C ASP A 282 17.18 7.61 -0.98
N PHE A 283 16.24 7.08 -1.76
CA PHE A 283 16.33 7.02 -3.23
C PHE A 283 16.06 8.36 -3.92
N HIS A 284 14.93 9.02 -3.60
CA HIS A 284 14.52 10.25 -4.28
C HIS A 284 15.35 11.49 -3.88
N LEU A 285 16.13 11.37 -2.81
CA LEU A 285 16.99 12.45 -2.30
C LEU A 285 18.48 12.05 -2.27
N LEU A 286 18.89 11.14 -3.18
CA LEU A 286 20.28 10.86 -3.63
C LEU A 286 21.24 10.14 -2.66
N ASP A 287 20.78 9.33 -1.70
CA ASP A 287 21.66 8.84 -0.62
C ASP A 287 21.93 7.33 -0.50
N TYR A 288 21.49 6.43 -1.40
CA TYR A 288 21.91 5.01 -1.29
C TYR A 288 22.02 4.25 -2.63
N PRO A 289 23.24 3.85 -3.05
CA PRO A 289 23.43 2.83 -4.08
C PRO A 289 23.28 1.42 -3.47
N GLY A 290 22.28 0.65 -3.91
CA GLY A 290 22.18 -0.79 -3.62
C GLY A 290 20.87 -1.32 -3.03
N LEU A 291 19.79 -0.53 -2.98
CA LEU A 291 18.46 -1.01 -2.56
C LEU A 291 17.47 -0.89 -3.71
N LYS A 292 16.54 -1.86 -3.83
CA LYS A 292 15.49 -1.83 -4.85
C LYS A 292 14.61 -0.60 -4.64
N SER A 293 14.40 0.18 -5.69
CA SER A 293 13.43 1.28 -5.68
C SER A 293 12.01 0.72 -5.67
N ILE A 294 11.12 1.41 -4.97
CA ILE A 294 9.70 1.05 -4.91
C ILE A 294 8.86 2.09 -5.68
N ASP A 295 7.93 1.61 -6.48
CA ASP A 295 7.01 2.48 -7.21
C ASP A 295 5.99 3.12 -6.22
N PRO A 296 5.88 4.46 -6.19
CA PRO A 296 5.04 5.19 -5.24
C PRO A 296 3.53 5.03 -5.50
N ALA A 297 3.13 4.62 -6.71
CA ALA A 297 1.74 4.41 -7.07
C ALA A 297 1.30 2.97 -6.81
N TYR A 298 2.18 1.98 -7.03
CA TYR A 298 1.83 0.56 -6.87
C TYR A 298 2.17 -0.03 -5.50
N ALA A 299 3.06 0.62 -4.74
CA ALA A 299 3.65 0.03 -3.53
C ALA A 299 4.26 -1.35 -3.82
N LEU A 300 5.04 -1.45 -4.91
CA LEU A 300 5.76 -2.64 -5.32
C LEU A 300 7.15 -2.25 -5.84
N PRO A 301 8.15 -3.13 -5.77
CA PRO A 301 9.45 -2.91 -6.40
C PRO A 301 9.28 -2.51 -7.87
N VAL A 302 10.09 -1.56 -8.35
CA VAL A 302 9.96 -1.03 -9.72
C VAL A 302 10.21 -2.10 -10.79
N ASP A 303 11.01 -3.13 -10.49
CA ASP A 303 11.25 -4.28 -11.36
C ASP A 303 10.06 -5.24 -11.50
N VAL A 304 9.03 -5.10 -10.64
CA VAL A 304 7.83 -5.95 -10.63
C VAL A 304 6.66 -5.34 -11.43
N VAL A 305 6.64 -4.02 -11.64
CA VAL A 305 5.48 -3.27 -12.17
C VAL A 305 5.58 -2.89 -13.65
#